data_AF-A0A4R6G5R7-F1
#
_entry.id   AF-A0A4R6G5R7-F1
#
_cell.length_a   1.000
_cell.length_b   1.000
_cell.length_c   1.000
_cell.angle_alpha   90.00
_cell.angle_beta   90.00
_cell.angle_gamma   90.00
#
_symmetry.space_group_name_H-M   'P 1'
#
loop_
_entity.id
_entity.type
_entity.pdbx_description
1 polymer ?
#
loop_
_entity_poly.entity_id
_entity_poly.type
_entity_poly.pdbx_seq_one_letter_code
_entity_poly.pdbx_strand_id
1 'polypeptide(L)'
;MSFKTMHIINPSILVASDNSSDANLVKRLLAKDFSRISTSTVAEKAATDFEEHLPDILVLAFKSLGLAERFYLGLYRHCARVSAQPHRTIILCDKDNVHRVSKLCLQQHFDDYVLFWPMNYDAPRLGMAIHLAYRELSKFKDEGPSLAEFAGQARRLGELEGLLEQYMETGSKQVNVTQQAVEHAEREINAVVDRWSRQLSRAANTHAVSVDTAETMERELARFKVEEIAARFNSVRDSVRPIGQWAKSLTSQCAAPLESVRSLSSMAEKVKPVVLVVDDDDFQHKIIATILGNQSYRLVFATSGAEALSSVRKERPDLILMDVMLPDMDGLETLKRIRLMPQLARVPVMMISAKSERALVMECLKSGAADFAVKPIDRDKLNSKVSRLSIGLEAKALGTQAN
;
A
#
# COMPACT_ATOMS: atom_id res chain seq x y z
N MET A 1 -4.42 -43.93 6.74
CA MET A 1 -3.90 -42.89 5.83
C MET A 1 -5.08 -42.23 5.14
N SER A 2 -5.62 -41.15 5.71
CA SER A 2 -6.70 -40.39 5.08
C SER A 2 -6.12 -39.54 3.95
N PHE A 3 -6.57 -39.78 2.73
CA PHE A 3 -6.39 -38.87 1.61
C PHE A 3 -7.04 -37.54 2.00
N LYS A 4 -6.21 -36.53 2.24
CA LYS A 4 -6.64 -35.14 2.35
C LYS A 4 -7.42 -34.80 1.08
N THR A 5 -8.65 -34.35 1.26
CA THR A 5 -9.56 -33.85 0.25
C THR A 5 -8.80 -32.95 -0.73
N MET A 6 -8.61 -33.42 -1.96
CA MET A 6 -8.01 -32.66 -3.04
C MET A 6 -8.94 -31.46 -3.28
N HIS A 7 -8.46 -30.23 -3.03
CA HIS A 7 -9.21 -29.04 -3.43
C HIS A 7 -9.59 -29.21 -4.90
N ILE A 8 -10.88 -29.30 -5.19
CA ILE A 8 -11.38 -29.47 -6.55
C ILE A 8 -11.01 -28.19 -7.29
N ILE A 9 -9.97 -28.26 -8.10
CA ILE A 9 -9.49 -27.18 -8.96
C ILE A 9 -10.56 -26.96 -10.03
N ASN A 10 -11.19 -25.80 -10.02
CA ASN A 10 -12.30 -25.49 -10.93
C ASN A 10 -12.09 -24.12 -11.65
N PRO A 11 -11.01 -23.97 -12.44
CA PRO A 11 -10.75 -22.77 -13.24
C PRO A 11 -11.89 -22.51 -14.24
N SER A 12 -12.18 -21.24 -14.48
CA SER A 12 -12.95 -20.82 -15.67
C SER A 12 -12.05 -20.90 -16.89
N ILE A 13 -12.37 -21.75 -17.87
CA ILE A 13 -11.57 -21.95 -19.08
C ILE A 13 -12.35 -21.47 -20.29
N LEU A 14 -11.74 -20.59 -21.09
CA LEU A 14 -12.26 -20.17 -22.39
C LEU A 14 -11.38 -20.77 -23.49
N VAL A 15 -11.99 -21.57 -24.37
CA VAL A 15 -11.32 -22.13 -25.55
C VAL A 15 -11.65 -21.28 -26.77
N ALA A 16 -10.66 -20.59 -27.33
CA ALA A 16 -10.80 -19.79 -28.53
C ALA A 16 -10.30 -20.55 -29.77
N SER A 17 -11.06 -20.51 -30.86
CA SER A 17 -10.69 -21.11 -32.15
C SER A 17 -11.38 -20.38 -33.29
N ASP A 18 -10.90 -20.54 -34.52
CA ASP A 18 -11.61 -20.17 -35.74
C ASP A 18 -12.52 -21.29 -36.25
N ASN A 19 -12.45 -22.47 -35.64
CA ASN A 19 -13.21 -23.65 -36.03
C ASN A 19 -14.01 -24.21 -34.84
N SER A 20 -15.33 -24.30 -35.00
CA SER A 20 -16.23 -24.81 -33.97
C SER A 20 -16.00 -26.29 -33.64
N SER A 21 -15.53 -27.08 -34.59
CA SER A 21 -15.23 -28.50 -34.38
C SER A 21 -13.97 -28.69 -33.53
N ASP A 22 -12.95 -27.87 -33.76
CA ASP A 22 -11.69 -27.89 -33.02
C ASP A 22 -11.91 -27.38 -31.57
N ALA A 23 -12.68 -26.30 -31.39
CA ALA A 23 -13.09 -25.82 -30.07
C ALA A 23 -13.88 -26.88 -29.28
N ASN A 24 -14.83 -27.56 -29.93
CA ASN A 24 -15.62 -28.63 -29.30
C ASN A 24 -14.80 -29.88 -28.99
N LEU A 25 -13.78 -30.19 -29.80
CA LEU A 25 -12.84 -31.27 -29.50
C LEU A 25 -12.07 -30.97 -28.20
N VAL A 26 -11.46 -29.79 -28.10
CA VAL A 26 -10.71 -29.36 -26.91
C VAL A 26 -11.63 -29.32 -25.69
N LYS A 27 -12.84 -28.76 -25.82
CA LYS A 27 -13.85 -28.75 -24.75
C LYS A 27 -14.16 -30.16 -24.23
N ARG A 28 -14.38 -31.13 -25.12
CA ARG A 28 -14.66 -32.53 -24.74
C ARG A 28 -13.48 -33.19 -24.03
N LEU A 29 -12.24 -32.88 -24.42
CA LEU A 29 -11.05 -33.40 -23.75
C LEU A 29 -10.93 -32.86 -22.33
N LEU A 30 -11.16 -31.55 -22.16
CA LEU A 30 -11.07 -30.87 -20.87
C LEU A 30 -12.23 -31.19 -19.93
N ALA A 31 -13.41 -31.52 -20.46
CA ALA A 31 -14.61 -31.82 -19.67
C ALA A 31 -14.46 -33.03 -18.73
N LYS A 32 -13.41 -33.85 -18.91
CA LYS A 32 -13.08 -34.95 -17.99
C LYS A 32 -12.57 -34.44 -16.64
N ASP A 33 -11.79 -33.36 -16.65
CA ASP A 33 -11.04 -32.87 -15.49
C ASP A 33 -11.56 -31.52 -14.98
N PHE A 34 -12.30 -30.75 -15.81
CA PHE A 34 -12.76 -29.40 -15.50
C PHE A 34 -14.26 -29.22 -15.80
N SER A 35 -14.97 -28.48 -14.93
CA SER A 35 -16.42 -28.31 -15.05
C SER A 35 -16.86 -26.98 -15.71
N ARG A 36 -15.99 -25.96 -15.73
CA ARG A 36 -16.30 -24.59 -16.23
C ARG A 36 -15.56 -24.28 -17.52
N ILE A 37 -16.10 -24.76 -18.65
CA ILE A 37 -15.48 -24.59 -19.98
C ILE A 37 -16.45 -23.93 -20.96
N SER A 38 -16.07 -22.75 -21.47
CA SER A 38 -16.75 -22.04 -22.55
C SER A 38 -15.90 -22.01 -23.83
N THR A 39 -16.53 -21.67 -24.95
CA THR A 39 -15.87 -21.64 -26.27
C THR A 39 -16.20 -20.34 -26.98
N SER A 40 -15.18 -19.71 -27.58
CA SER A 40 -15.35 -18.56 -28.48
C SER A 40 -14.86 -18.95 -29.88
N THR A 41 -15.77 -18.95 -30.85
CA THR A 41 -15.48 -19.41 -32.23
C THR A 41 -15.62 -18.32 -33.28
N VAL A 42 -16.05 -17.12 -32.87
CA VAL A 42 -16.38 -16.00 -33.76
C VAL A 42 -15.52 -14.82 -33.35
N ALA A 43 -14.63 -14.38 -34.23
CA ALA A 43 -13.63 -13.36 -33.92
C ALA A 43 -14.26 -12.03 -33.47
N GLU A 44 -15.39 -11.63 -34.05
CA GLU A 44 -16.11 -10.41 -33.69
C GLU A 44 -16.72 -10.45 -32.29
N LYS A 45 -17.00 -11.65 -31.76
CA LYS A 45 -17.57 -11.85 -30.43
C LYS A 45 -16.52 -12.11 -29.35
N ALA A 46 -15.24 -12.24 -29.74
CA ALA A 46 -14.15 -12.60 -28.83
C ALA A 46 -14.08 -11.74 -27.56
N ALA A 47 -14.24 -10.42 -27.71
CA ALA A 47 -14.24 -9.49 -26.58
C ALA A 47 -15.44 -9.73 -25.64
N THR A 48 -16.65 -9.83 -26.20
CA THR A 48 -17.87 -10.10 -25.44
C THR A 48 -17.82 -11.45 -24.73
N ASP A 49 -17.39 -12.50 -25.43
CA ASP A 49 -17.28 -13.85 -24.90
C ASP A 49 -16.28 -13.89 -23.73
N PHE A 50 -15.18 -13.14 -23.82
CA PHE A 50 -14.20 -13.03 -22.73
C PHE A 50 -14.77 -12.27 -21.53
N GLU A 51 -15.48 -11.16 -21.74
CA GLU A 51 -16.09 -10.36 -20.66
C GLU A 51 -17.20 -11.09 -19.93
N GLU A 52 -17.96 -11.92 -20.64
CA GLU A 52 -19.04 -12.73 -20.06
C GLU A 52 -18.48 -13.86 -19.19
N HIS A 53 -17.45 -14.56 -19.67
CA HIS A 53 -16.95 -15.78 -19.04
C HIS A 53 -15.78 -15.56 -18.08
N LEU A 54 -15.10 -14.41 -18.18
CA LEU A 54 -13.99 -13.98 -17.33
C LEU A 54 -13.03 -15.14 -17.02
N PRO A 55 -12.39 -15.73 -18.05
CA PRO A 55 -11.62 -16.95 -17.88
C PRO A 55 -10.39 -16.72 -17.00
N ASP A 56 -10.07 -17.73 -16.20
CA ASP A 56 -8.78 -17.87 -15.53
C ASP A 56 -7.72 -18.33 -16.53
N ILE A 57 -8.13 -19.18 -17.48
CA ILE A 57 -7.26 -19.77 -18.49
C ILE A 57 -7.89 -19.57 -19.87
N LEU A 58 -7.14 -18.94 -20.77
CA LEU A 58 -7.46 -18.80 -22.19
C LEU A 58 -6.67 -19.84 -23.00
N VAL A 59 -7.36 -20.74 -23.69
CA VAL A 59 -6.74 -21.74 -24.57
C VAL A 59 -6.92 -21.31 -26.02
N LEU A 60 -5.82 -21.08 -26.74
CA LEU A 60 -5.83 -20.72 -28.16
C LEU A 60 -5.69 -21.99 -29.01
N ALA A 61 -6.81 -22.49 -29.53
CA ALA A 61 -6.92 -23.71 -30.32
C ALA A 61 -7.06 -23.40 -31.82
N PHE A 62 -6.09 -22.68 -32.40
CA PHE A 62 -6.05 -22.35 -33.83
C PHE A 62 -5.05 -23.25 -34.55
N LYS A 63 -5.39 -23.73 -35.74
CA LYS A 63 -4.44 -24.48 -36.59
C LYS A 63 -3.34 -23.59 -37.15
N SER A 64 -3.62 -22.30 -37.34
CA SER A 64 -2.65 -21.32 -37.78
C SER A 64 -2.20 -20.45 -36.62
N LEU A 65 -0.90 -20.44 -36.35
CA LEU A 65 -0.29 -19.55 -35.35
C LEU A 65 -0.59 -18.07 -35.64
N GLY A 66 -0.61 -17.68 -36.93
CA GLY A 66 -0.92 -16.30 -37.30
C GLY A 66 -2.35 -15.88 -36.96
N LEU A 67 -3.31 -16.82 -37.00
CA LEU A 67 -4.69 -16.57 -36.58
C LEU A 67 -4.79 -16.47 -35.05
N ALA A 68 -4.08 -17.33 -34.31
CA ALA A 68 -3.98 -17.24 -32.86
C ALA A 68 -3.42 -15.88 -32.40
N GLU A 69 -2.31 -15.44 -32.99
CA GLU A 69 -1.70 -14.14 -32.69
C GLU A 69 -2.65 -12.97 -33.00
N ARG A 70 -3.33 -12.98 -34.15
CA ARG A 70 -4.30 -11.95 -34.52
C ARG A 70 -5.50 -11.92 -33.59
N PHE A 71 -6.04 -13.08 -33.23
CA PHE A 71 -7.13 -13.19 -32.28
C PHE A 71 -6.71 -12.64 -30.91
N TYR A 72 -5.55 -13.07 -30.40
CA TYR A 72 -5.04 -12.64 -29.11
C TYR A 72 -4.79 -11.12 -29.06
N LEU A 73 -4.12 -10.56 -30.07
CA LEU A 73 -3.91 -9.11 -30.14
C LEU A 73 -5.21 -8.33 -30.33
N GLY A 74 -6.15 -8.87 -31.13
CA GLY A 74 -7.48 -8.29 -31.31
C GLY A 74 -8.27 -8.23 -30.00
N LEU A 75 -8.17 -9.29 -29.19
CA LEU A 75 -8.78 -9.37 -27.88
C LEU A 75 -8.27 -8.24 -26.95
N TYR A 76 -6.95 -7.99 -26.91
CA TYR A 76 -6.37 -6.88 -26.14
C TYR A 76 -6.74 -5.47 -26.68
N ARG A 77 -7.02 -5.34 -27.98
CA ARG A 77 -7.45 -4.06 -28.57
C ARG A 77 -8.89 -3.71 -28.25
N HIS A 78 -9.76 -4.72 -28.15
CA HIS A 78 -11.21 -4.52 -28.10
C HIS A 78 -11.83 -4.83 -26.73
N CYS A 79 -11.08 -5.41 -25.80
CA CYS A 79 -11.55 -5.70 -24.45
C CYS A 79 -10.60 -5.12 -23.40
N ALA A 80 -11.02 -4.05 -22.72
CA ALA A 80 -10.23 -3.46 -21.63
C ALA A 80 -10.08 -4.41 -20.43
N ARG A 81 -11.03 -5.33 -20.24
CA ARG A 81 -11.02 -6.28 -19.11
C ARG A 81 -9.95 -7.36 -19.24
N VAL A 82 -9.50 -7.69 -20.45
CA VAL A 82 -8.43 -8.67 -20.68
C VAL A 82 -7.12 -8.23 -20.02
N SER A 83 -6.83 -6.92 -20.01
CA SER A 83 -5.66 -6.38 -19.31
C SER A 83 -5.88 -6.21 -17.80
N ALA A 84 -7.14 -6.04 -17.37
CA ALA A 84 -7.49 -5.82 -15.97
C ALA A 84 -7.65 -7.12 -15.16
N GLN A 85 -8.04 -8.23 -15.81
CA GLN A 85 -8.20 -9.52 -15.17
C GLN A 85 -7.00 -10.43 -15.45
N PRO A 86 -6.25 -10.86 -14.41
CA PRO A 86 -5.15 -11.78 -14.60
C PRO A 86 -5.70 -13.14 -15.06
N HIS A 87 -5.20 -13.60 -16.19
CA HIS A 87 -5.51 -14.88 -16.81
C HIS A 87 -4.23 -15.46 -17.40
N ARG A 88 -4.17 -16.77 -17.59
CA ARG A 88 -3.05 -17.43 -18.28
C ARG A 88 -3.46 -17.85 -19.67
N THR A 89 -2.57 -17.72 -20.64
CA THR A 89 -2.79 -18.06 -22.03
C THR A 89 -1.95 -19.26 -22.44
N ILE A 90 -2.62 -20.33 -22.83
CA ILE A 90 -1.99 -21.55 -23.35
C ILE A 90 -2.30 -21.65 -24.84
N ILE A 91 -1.27 -21.79 -25.66
CA ILE A 91 -1.44 -21.94 -27.11
C ILE A 91 -1.25 -23.39 -27.55
N LEU A 92 -2.19 -23.89 -28.35
CA LEU A 92 -2.07 -25.18 -29.01
C LEU A 92 -1.35 -24.99 -30.33
N CYS A 93 -0.32 -25.79 -30.60
CA CYS A 93 0.48 -25.68 -31.81
C CYS A 93 0.66 -27.03 -32.52
N ASP A 94 1.05 -26.96 -33.78
CA ASP A 94 1.55 -28.12 -34.53
C ASP A 94 3.08 -28.25 -34.38
N LYS A 95 3.61 -29.32 -34.98
CA LYS A 95 5.06 -29.60 -34.98
C LYS A 95 5.87 -28.54 -35.73
N ASP A 96 5.28 -27.93 -36.76
CA ASP A 96 5.97 -26.97 -37.62
C ASP A 96 6.15 -25.62 -36.92
N ASN A 97 5.22 -25.25 -36.04
CA ASN A 97 5.23 -23.99 -35.31
C ASN A 97 5.84 -24.08 -33.91
N VAL A 98 6.19 -25.27 -33.41
CA VAL A 98 6.65 -25.48 -32.02
C VAL A 98 7.84 -24.59 -31.62
N HIS A 99 8.81 -24.43 -32.51
CA HIS A 99 9.99 -23.58 -32.24
C HIS A 99 9.62 -22.10 -32.15
N ARG A 100 8.71 -21.64 -33.01
CA ARG A 100 8.26 -20.26 -33.03
C ARG A 100 7.40 -19.95 -31.79
N VAL A 101 6.51 -20.86 -31.44
CA VAL A 101 5.67 -20.74 -30.24
C VAL A 101 6.52 -20.76 -28.97
N SER A 102 7.51 -21.66 -28.89
CA SER A 102 8.47 -21.68 -27.78
C SER A 102 9.17 -20.33 -27.61
N LYS A 103 9.61 -19.70 -28.70
CA LYS A 103 10.19 -18.35 -28.66
C LYS A 103 9.19 -17.30 -28.16
N LEU A 104 7.93 -17.36 -28.59
CA LEU A 104 6.88 -16.46 -28.12
C LEU A 104 6.59 -16.62 -26.62
N CYS A 105 6.62 -17.85 -26.10
CA CYS A 105 6.50 -18.10 -24.66
C CYS A 105 7.70 -17.57 -23.87
N LEU A 106 8.92 -17.77 -24.38
CA LEU A 106 10.13 -17.18 -23.79
C LEU A 106 10.08 -15.64 -23.77
N GLN A 107 9.51 -15.04 -24.81
CA GLN A 107 9.24 -13.61 -24.92
C GLN A 107 7.96 -13.18 -24.19
N GLN A 108 7.34 -14.06 -23.40
CA GLN A 108 6.19 -13.77 -22.54
C GLN A 108 4.94 -13.29 -23.29
N HIS A 109 4.79 -13.65 -24.58
CA HIS A 109 3.57 -13.38 -25.35
C HIS A 109 2.46 -14.38 -25.00
N PHE A 110 2.84 -15.60 -24.63
CA PHE A 110 1.95 -16.66 -24.11
C PHE A 110 2.62 -17.30 -22.88
N ASP A 111 1.83 -17.89 -21.98
CA ASP A 111 2.34 -18.45 -20.73
C ASP A 111 2.88 -19.87 -20.87
N ASP A 112 2.23 -20.72 -21.67
CA ASP A 112 2.70 -22.07 -22.00
C ASP A 112 2.21 -22.49 -23.39
N TYR A 113 2.75 -23.57 -23.93
CA TYR A 113 2.30 -24.16 -25.19
C TYR A 113 2.18 -25.69 -25.10
N VAL A 114 1.28 -26.23 -25.92
CA VAL A 114 1.07 -27.67 -26.03
C VAL A 114 1.09 -28.08 -27.50
N LEU A 115 1.96 -29.02 -27.84
CA LEU A 115 1.95 -29.68 -29.14
C LEU A 115 0.68 -30.53 -29.22
N PHE A 116 -0.24 -30.14 -30.09
CA PHE A 116 -1.59 -30.71 -30.15
C PHE A 116 -1.93 -31.30 -31.52
N TRP A 117 -1.46 -30.68 -32.61
CA TRP A 117 -1.73 -31.12 -33.98
C TRP A 117 -0.49 -31.77 -34.64
N PRO A 118 -0.66 -32.75 -35.55
CA PRO A 118 -1.89 -33.46 -35.94
C PRO A 118 -2.23 -34.64 -35.00
N MET A 119 -1.35 -34.89 -34.02
CA MET A 119 -1.36 -36.04 -33.14
C MET A 119 -1.94 -35.65 -31.78
N ASN A 120 -3.24 -35.91 -31.54
CA ASN A 120 -3.92 -35.61 -30.27
C ASN A 120 -3.49 -36.50 -29.07
N TYR A 121 -2.32 -37.15 -29.15
CA TYR A 121 -1.91 -38.22 -28.23
C TYR A 121 -1.56 -37.72 -26.83
N ASP A 122 -1.30 -36.42 -26.68
CA ASP A 122 -0.90 -35.82 -25.40
C ASP A 122 -2.02 -34.96 -24.77
N ALA A 123 -3.27 -35.43 -24.89
CA ALA A 123 -4.41 -34.83 -24.19
C ALA A 123 -4.18 -34.66 -22.66
N PRO A 124 -3.48 -35.58 -21.95
CA PRO A 124 -3.15 -35.38 -20.54
C PRO A 124 -2.21 -34.18 -20.29
N ARG A 125 -1.28 -33.87 -21.21
CA ARG A 125 -0.39 -32.71 -21.07
C ARG A 125 -1.16 -31.39 -21.09
N LEU A 126 -2.23 -31.29 -21.88
CA LEU A 126 -3.09 -30.11 -21.88
C LEU A 126 -3.77 -29.90 -20.51
N GLY A 127 -4.34 -30.97 -19.94
CA GLY A 127 -4.92 -30.90 -18.59
C GLY A 127 -3.89 -30.50 -17.54
N MET A 128 -2.67 -31.06 -17.61
CA MET A 128 -1.57 -30.69 -16.72
C MET A 128 -1.11 -29.24 -16.91
N ALA A 129 -1.02 -28.74 -18.15
CA ALA A 129 -0.66 -27.36 -18.44
C ALA A 129 -1.65 -26.38 -17.82
N ILE A 130 -2.95 -26.66 -17.95
CA ILE A 130 -4.02 -25.88 -17.33
C ILE A 130 -3.91 -25.91 -15.80
N HIS A 131 -3.64 -27.09 -15.22
CA HIS A 131 -3.47 -27.22 -13.78
C HIS A 131 -2.30 -26.39 -13.26
N LEU A 132 -1.14 -26.44 -13.93
CA LEU A 132 0.04 -25.65 -13.56
C LEU A 132 -0.21 -24.16 -13.72
N ALA A 133 -0.77 -23.74 -14.84
CA ALA A 133 -1.12 -22.35 -15.11
C ALA A 133 -2.12 -21.79 -14.08
N TYR A 134 -3.14 -22.58 -13.72
CA TYR A 134 -4.09 -22.19 -12.69
C TYR A 134 -3.45 -22.14 -11.31
N ARG A 135 -2.62 -23.13 -10.94
CA ARG A 135 -1.90 -23.12 -9.66
C ARG A 135 -0.99 -21.90 -9.53
N GLU A 136 -0.33 -21.50 -10.61
CA GLU A 136 0.41 -20.25 -10.64
C GLU A 136 -0.52 -19.07 -10.44
N LEU A 137 -1.62 -18.97 -11.21
CA LEU A 137 -2.61 -17.91 -11.07
C LEU A 137 -3.23 -17.83 -9.67
N SER A 138 -3.51 -18.96 -9.02
CA SER A 138 -4.04 -19.02 -7.66
C SER A 138 -3.03 -18.52 -6.64
N LYS A 139 -1.73 -18.77 -6.81
CA LYS A 139 -0.70 -18.11 -5.99
C LYS A 139 -0.76 -16.59 -6.13
N PHE A 140 -1.09 -16.06 -7.32
CA PHE A 140 -1.30 -14.62 -7.52
C PHE A 140 -2.63 -14.10 -6.92
N LYS A 141 -3.66 -14.93 -6.80
CA LYS A 141 -4.95 -14.54 -6.20
C LYS A 141 -4.97 -14.65 -4.66
N ASP A 142 -4.20 -15.58 -4.08
CA ASP A 142 -4.12 -15.82 -2.63
C ASP A 142 -3.03 -15.01 -1.91
N GLU A 143 -2.19 -14.26 -2.64
CA GLU A 143 -1.23 -13.36 -2.01
C GLU A 143 -1.95 -12.07 -1.58
N GLY A 144 -2.29 -12.00 -0.29
CA GLY A 144 -2.43 -10.73 0.43
C GLY A 144 -1.15 -9.87 0.31
N PRO A 145 -1.12 -8.68 0.94
CA PRO A 145 0.03 -7.78 0.84
C PRO A 145 1.34 -8.51 1.15
N SER A 146 2.40 -8.23 0.37
CA SER A 146 3.72 -8.82 0.59
C SER A 146 4.22 -8.54 2.02
N LEU A 147 5.14 -9.35 2.56
CA LEU A 147 5.66 -9.13 3.92
C LEU A 147 6.24 -7.71 4.11
N ALA A 148 6.79 -7.13 3.04
CA ALA A 148 7.32 -5.77 3.03
C ALA A 148 6.21 -4.70 2.92
N GLU A 149 5.14 -4.97 2.14
CA GLU A 149 3.95 -4.11 2.09
C GLU A 149 3.20 -4.10 3.43
N PHE A 150 3.03 -5.26 4.06
CA PHE A 150 2.47 -5.40 5.41
C PHE A 150 3.33 -4.68 6.45
N ALA A 151 4.66 -4.85 6.38
CA ALA A 151 5.58 -4.10 7.23
C ALA A 151 5.51 -2.58 6.99
N GLY A 152 5.34 -2.15 5.74
CA GLY A 152 5.11 -0.74 5.39
C GLY A 152 3.83 -0.18 6.00
N GLN A 153 2.73 -0.93 5.94
CA GLN A 153 1.46 -0.56 6.57
C GLN A 153 1.55 -0.55 8.11
N ALA A 154 2.23 -1.53 8.70
CA ALA A 154 2.45 -1.59 10.14
C ALA A 154 3.31 -0.42 10.66
N ARG A 155 4.34 0.00 9.92
CA ARG A 155 5.14 1.20 10.25
C ARG A 155 4.30 2.48 10.23
N ARG A 156 3.43 2.66 9.22
CA ARG A 156 2.51 3.81 9.17
C ARG A 156 1.51 3.84 10.31
N LEU A 157 1.00 2.67 10.70
CA LEU A 157 0.13 2.56 11.87
C LEU A 157 0.89 2.98 13.13
N GLY A 158 2.16 2.60 13.29
CA GLY A 158 3.02 3.06 14.37
C GLY A 158 3.30 4.58 14.36
N GLU A 159 3.44 5.20 13.18
CA GLU A 159 3.58 6.67 13.08
C GLU A 159 2.30 7.40 13.51
N LEU A 160 1.13 6.91 13.07
CA LEU A 160 -0.17 7.45 13.48
C LEU A 160 -0.43 7.24 14.98
N GLU A 161 0.02 6.11 15.51
CA GLU A 161 0.01 5.82 16.95
C GLU A 161 0.79 6.89 17.73
N GLY A 162 2.04 7.17 17.34
CA GLY A 162 2.86 8.18 18.00
C GLY A 162 2.25 9.59 17.95
N LEU A 163 1.63 9.95 16.83
CA LEU A 163 0.89 11.21 16.72
C LEU A 163 -0.33 11.26 17.64
N LEU A 164 -1.13 10.20 17.69
CA LEU A 164 -2.29 10.10 18.58
C LEU A 164 -1.88 10.21 20.04
N GLU A 165 -0.81 9.51 20.45
CA GLU A 165 -0.27 9.62 21.81
C GLU A 165 0.18 11.03 22.16
N GLN A 166 0.88 11.71 21.23
CA GLN A 166 1.30 13.09 21.43
C GLN A 166 0.10 14.04 21.59
N TYR A 167 -0.94 13.89 20.77
CA TYR A 167 -2.17 14.67 20.90
C TYR A 167 -2.92 14.37 22.20
N MET A 168 -2.95 13.11 22.62
CA MET A 168 -3.59 12.69 23.88
C MET A 168 -2.83 13.19 25.11
N GLU A 169 -1.51 13.15 25.10
CA GLU A 169 -0.66 13.68 26.18
C GLU A 169 -0.82 15.20 26.28
N THR A 170 -0.80 15.90 25.14
CA THR A 170 -1.01 17.36 25.08
C THR A 170 -2.41 17.74 25.55
N GLY A 171 -3.45 17.03 25.11
CA GLY A 171 -4.82 17.22 25.54
C GLY A 171 -5.00 16.97 27.04
N SER A 172 -4.41 15.90 27.57
CA SER A 172 -4.45 15.59 29.01
C SER A 172 -3.75 16.65 29.85
N LYS A 173 -2.58 17.14 29.41
CA LYS A 173 -1.87 18.27 30.06
C LYS A 173 -2.73 19.52 30.06
N GLN A 174 -3.35 19.89 28.94
CA GLN A 174 -4.18 21.09 28.84
C GLN A 174 -5.41 21.02 29.76
N VAL A 175 -6.04 19.85 29.85
CA VAL A 175 -7.19 19.64 30.74
C VAL A 175 -6.79 19.66 32.22
N ASN A 176 -5.62 19.11 32.57
CA ASN A 176 -5.10 19.22 33.93
C ASN A 176 -4.73 20.66 34.30
N VAL A 177 -4.13 21.42 33.38
CA VAL A 177 -3.79 22.84 33.59
C VAL A 177 -5.05 23.68 33.77
N THR A 178 -6.09 23.50 32.95
CA THR A 178 -7.36 24.23 33.12
C THR A 178 -8.05 23.86 34.43
N GLN A 179 -8.04 22.59 34.82
CA GLN A 179 -8.60 22.17 36.11
C GLN A 179 -7.82 22.77 37.30
N GLN A 180 -6.49 22.75 37.26
CA GLN A 180 -5.64 23.35 38.28
C GLN A 180 -5.77 24.88 38.34
N ALA A 181 -5.93 25.55 37.19
CA ALA A 181 -6.15 27.00 37.13
C ALA A 181 -7.49 27.39 37.77
N VAL A 182 -8.54 26.60 37.54
CA VAL A 182 -9.85 26.78 38.20
C VAL A 182 -9.73 26.57 39.72
N GLU A 183 -9.05 25.51 40.16
CA GLU A 183 -8.80 25.24 41.59
C GLU A 183 -7.89 26.29 42.26
N HIS A 184 -6.96 26.89 41.51
CA HIS A 184 -6.09 27.94 42.01
C HIS A 184 -6.82 29.28 42.15
N ALA A 185 -7.59 29.67 41.14
CA ALA A 185 -8.43 30.88 41.19
C ALA A 185 -9.42 30.84 42.36
N GLU A 186 -10.03 29.67 42.62
CA GLU A 186 -10.93 29.47 43.76
C GLU A 186 -10.20 29.65 45.10
N ARG A 187 -8.99 29.12 45.23
CA ARG A 187 -8.18 29.27 46.45
C ARG A 187 -7.71 30.72 46.66
N GLU A 188 -7.31 31.41 45.61
CA GLU A 188 -6.90 32.82 45.71
C GLU A 188 -8.08 33.71 46.10
N ILE A 189 -9.24 33.52 45.48
CA ILE A 189 -10.45 34.28 45.81
C ILE A 189 -10.87 33.99 47.26
N ASN A 190 -10.91 32.73 47.68
CA ASN A 190 -11.21 32.39 49.08
C ASN A 190 -10.21 33.03 50.06
N ALA A 191 -8.91 33.04 49.73
CA ALA A 191 -7.88 33.67 50.56
C ALA A 191 -8.01 35.21 50.62
N VAL A 192 -8.40 35.86 49.52
CA VAL A 192 -8.68 37.31 49.48
C VAL A 192 -9.89 37.64 50.33
N VAL A 193 -10.98 36.89 50.20
CA VAL A 193 -12.20 37.13 50.98
C VAL A 193 -12.01 36.78 52.47
N ASP A 194 -11.21 35.76 52.81
CA ASP A 194 -10.80 35.45 54.19
C ASP A 194 -9.93 36.55 54.81
N ARG A 195 -9.09 37.20 54.00
CA ARG A 195 -8.27 38.33 54.44
C ARG A 195 -9.15 39.55 54.71
N TRP A 196 -10.12 39.82 53.84
CA TRP A 196 -11.08 40.91 54.01
C TRP A 196 -11.96 40.73 55.24
N SER A 197 -12.49 39.51 55.46
CA SER A 197 -13.25 39.18 56.67
C SER A 197 -12.42 39.46 57.93
N ARG A 198 -11.17 38.98 57.99
CA ARG A 198 -10.27 39.25 59.13
C ARG A 198 -9.90 40.72 59.30
N GLN A 199 -9.81 41.50 58.22
CA GLN A 199 -9.59 42.95 58.29
C GLN A 199 -10.81 43.69 58.82
N LEU A 200 -12.02 43.28 58.43
CA LEU A 200 -13.28 43.82 58.93
C LEU A 200 -13.47 43.52 60.41
N SER A 201 -13.18 42.29 60.87
CA SER A 201 -13.22 41.95 62.31
C SER A 201 -12.25 42.79 63.14
N ARG A 202 -11.08 43.14 62.56
CA ARG A 202 -10.09 44.03 63.21
C ARG A 202 -10.51 45.50 63.20
N ALA A 203 -11.12 45.96 62.11
CA ALA A 203 -11.64 47.32 61.97
C ALA A 203 -12.84 47.59 62.87
N ALA A 204 -13.73 46.59 63.04
CA ALA A 204 -14.86 46.65 63.96
C ALA A 204 -14.45 46.79 65.44
N ASN A 205 -13.27 46.28 65.80
CA ASN A 205 -12.71 46.40 67.15
C ASN A 205 -11.95 47.72 67.41
N THR A 206 -11.69 48.54 66.38
CA THR A 206 -10.83 49.74 66.50
C THR A 206 -11.58 51.07 66.37
N HIS A 207 -12.75 51.12 65.71
CA HIS A 207 -13.62 52.31 65.69
C HIS A 207 -15.10 51.94 65.84
N ALA A 208 -15.85 52.84 66.48
CA ALA A 208 -17.22 52.71 66.98
C ALA A 208 -18.28 52.33 65.92
N VAL A 209 -18.26 51.09 65.47
CA VAL A 209 -19.35 50.42 64.75
C VAL A 209 -20.09 49.55 65.78
N SER A 210 -21.42 49.63 65.83
CA SER A 210 -22.20 48.84 66.79
C SER A 210 -21.94 47.35 66.55
N VAL A 211 -21.70 46.59 67.63
CA VAL A 211 -21.35 45.15 67.58
C VAL A 211 -22.39 44.35 66.77
N ASP A 212 -23.66 44.75 66.80
CA ASP A 212 -24.73 44.16 65.98
C ASP A 212 -24.53 44.35 64.47
N THR A 213 -24.05 45.51 64.00
CA THR A 213 -23.87 45.72 62.55
C THR A 213 -22.64 45.01 61.99
N ALA A 214 -21.58 44.86 62.79
CA ALA A 214 -20.39 44.11 62.41
C ALA A 214 -20.66 42.60 62.32
N GLU A 215 -21.36 42.01 63.29
CA GLU A 215 -21.75 40.60 63.24
C GLU A 215 -22.73 40.31 62.11
N THR A 216 -23.69 41.22 61.86
CA THR A 216 -24.67 41.04 60.78
C THR A 216 -24.00 41.12 59.41
N MET A 217 -23.05 42.03 59.22
CA MET A 217 -22.25 42.14 57.99
C MET A 217 -21.29 40.95 57.82
N GLU A 218 -20.71 40.42 58.90
CA GLU A 218 -19.91 39.18 58.85
C GLU A 218 -20.74 37.97 58.44
N ARG A 219 -21.97 37.85 58.95
CA ARG A 219 -22.89 36.77 58.56
C ARG A 219 -23.33 36.89 57.10
N GLU A 220 -23.62 38.10 56.62
CA GLU A 220 -23.93 38.37 55.20
C GLU A 220 -22.75 38.05 54.27
N LEU A 221 -21.52 38.45 54.63
CA LEU A 221 -20.30 38.12 53.88
C LEU A 221 -19.96 36.63 53.90
N ALA A 222 -20.17 35.96 55.04
CA ALA A 222 -20.00 34.51 55.16
C ALA A 222 -21.05 33.75 54.34
N ARG A 223 -22.28 34.25 54.28
CA ARG A 223 -23.35 33.72 53.44
C ARG A 223 -23.05 33.91 51.95
N PHE A 224 -22.59 35.11 51.56
CA PHE A 224 -22.17 35.43 50.19
C PHE A 224 -20.98 34.57 49.71
N LYS A 225 -20.01 34.26 50.61
CA LYS A 225 -18.90 33.30 50.34
C LYS A 225 -19.40 31.92 49.93
N VAL A 226 -20.35 31.38 50.70
CA VAL A 226 -20.77 29.98 50.61
C VAL A 226 -21.84 29.78 49.54
N GLU A 227 -22.74 30.74 49.34
CA GLU A 227 -23.88 30.58 48.44
C GLU A 227 -23.58 31.01 46.99
N GLU A 228 -22.85 32.10 46.74
CA GLU A 228 -22.67 32.62 45.37
C GLU A 228 -21.32 32.27 44.73
N ILE A 229 -20.20 32.46 45.45
CA ILE A 229 -18.86 32.25 44.88
C ILE A 229 -18.57 30.75 44.75
N ALA A 230 -18.78 29.98 45.82
CA ALA A 230 -18.58 28.54 45.80
C ALA A 230 -19.52 27.85 44.80
N ALA A 231 -20.78 28.29 44.67
CA ALA A 231 -21.72 27.72 43.70
C ALA A 231 -21.31 27.98 42.24
N ARG A 232 -20.82 29.19 41.92
CA ARG A 232 -20.31 29.50 40.57
C ARG A 232 -19.06 28.71 40.21
N PHE A 233 -18.12 28.56 41.14
CA PHE A 233 -16.92 27.74 40.93
C PHE A 233 -17.23 26.24 40.85
N ASN A 234 -18.16 25.75 41.68
CA ASN A 234 -18.66 24.38 41.58
C ASN A 234 -19.32 24.13 40.22
N SER A 235 -20.12 25.06 39.70
CA SER A 235 -20.73 24.95 38.36
C SER A 235 -19.68 24.89 37.24
N VAL A 236 -18.62 25.70 37.31
CA VAL A 236 -17.51 25.65 36.34
C VAL A 236 -16.73 24.34 36.47
N ARG A 237 -16.47 23.88 37.70
CA ARG A 237 -15.78 22.59 37.97
C ARG A 237 -16.60 21.41 37.45
N ASP A 238 -17.90 21.40 37.71
CA ASP A 238 -18.83 20.37 37.25
C ASP A 238 -18.99 20.38 35.72
N SER A 239 -18.81 21.53 35.07
CA SER A 239 -18.83 21.66 33.61
C SER A 239 -17.54 21.13 32.95
N VAL A 240 -16.38 21.24 33.62
CA VAL A 240 -15.07 20.79 33.09
C VAL A 240 -14.74 19.34 33.48
N ARG A 241 -15.33 18.84 34.58
CA ARG A 241 -15.12 17.47 35.08
C ARG A 241 -15.43 16.37 34.04
N PRO A 242 -16.52 16.44 33.24
CA PRO A 242 -16.78 15.48 32.17
C PRO A 242 -15.66 15.40 31.14
N ILE A 243 -15.00 16.53 30.83
CA ILE A 243 -13.90 16.60 29.86
C ILE A 243 -12.64 15.92 30.42
N GLY A 244 -12.34 16.13 31.71
CA GLY A 244 -11.24 15.42 32.39
C GLY A 244 -11.47 13.92 32.53
N GLN A 245 -12.71 13.49 32.80
CA GLN A 245 -13.08 12.08 32.86
C GLN A 245 -13.05 11.41 31.47
N TRP A 246 -13.55 12.10 30.45
CA TRP A 246 -13.46 11.67 29.06
C TRP A 246 -12.01 11.50 28.61
N ALA A 247 -11.13 12.48 28.87
CA ALA A 247 -9.72 12.40 28.52
C ALA A 247 -9.02 11.18 29.18
N LYS A 248 -9.26 10.95 30.48
CA LYS A 248 -8.73 9.77 31.19
C LYS A 248 -9.27 8.45 30.63
N SER A 249 -10.57 8.40 30.31
CA SER A 249 -11.21 7.21 29.75
C SER A 249 -10.65 6.90 28.36
N LEU A 250 -10.44 7.92 27.52
CA LEU A 250 -9.89 7.78 26.18
C LEU A 250 -8.45 7.24 26.23
N THR A 251 -7.61 7.74 27.15
CA THR A 251 -6.28 7.17 27.42
C THR A 251 -6.33 5.69 27.80
N SER A 252 -7.25 5.30 28.67
CA SER A 252 -7.37 3.89 29.09
C SER A 252 -7.89 2.96 27.98
N GLN A 253 -8.81 3.45 27.13
CA GLN A 253 -9.41 2.65 26.06
C GLN A 253 -8.45 2.46 24.87
N CYS A 254 -7.59 3.46 24.60
CA CYS A 254 -6.62 3.37 23.52
C CYS A 254 -5.36 2.58 23.91
N ALA A 255 -5.05 2.40 25.21
CA ALA A 255 -3.80 1.78 25.67
C ALA A 255 -3.51 0.39 25.04
N ALA A 256 -4.47 -0.55 25.08
CA ALA A 256 -4.28 -1.91 24.56
C ALA A 256 -4.21 -1.98 23.01
N PRO A 257 -5.06 -1.24 22.26
CA PRO A 257 -4.89 -1.08 20.81
C PRO A 257 -3.54 -0.49 20.41
N LEU A 258 -3.05 0.56 21.10
CA LEU A 258 -1.76 1.19 20.81
C LEU A 258 -0.61 0.21 21.06
N GLU A 259 -0.62 -0.55 22.18
CA GLU A 259 0.40 -1.56 22.48
C GLU A 259 0.47 -2.70 21.43
N SER A 260 -0.66 -3.07 20.85
CA SER A 260 -0.75 -4.02 19.74
C SER A 260 -0.12 -3.46 18.46
N VAL A 261 -0.34 -2.16 18.18
CA VAL A 261 0.28 -1.46 17.04
C VAL A 261 1.79 -1.31 17.23
N ARG A 262 2.29 -1.00 18.43
CA ARG A 262 3.73 -1.00 18.74
C ARG A 262 4.39 -2.34 18.49
N SER A 263 3.74 -3.41 18.93
CA SER A 263 4.24 -4.77 18.75
C SER A 263 4.35 -5.11 17.26
N LEU A 264 3.32 -4.79 16.47
CA LEU A 264 3.33 -4.93 15.01
C LEU A 264 4.40 -4.06 14.33
N SER A 265 4.57 -2.81 14.78
CA SER A 265 5.58 -1.88 14.27
C SER A 265 7.01 -2.39 14.55
N SER A 266 7.29 -2.86 15.76
CA SER A 266 8.59 -3.44 16.13
C SER A 266 8.94 -4.71 15.34
N MET A 267 7.94 -5.51 14.97
CA MET A 267 8.12 -6.65 14.08
C MET A 267 8.37 -6.21 12.64
N ALA A 268 7.70 -5.15 12.19
CA ALA A 268 7.88 -4.57 10.87
C ALA A 268 9.23 -3.88 10.69
N GLU A 269 9.83 -3.31 11.75
CA GLU A 269 11.19 -2.75 11.72
C GLU A 269 12.26 -3.79 11.40
N LYS A 270 12.03 -5.06 11.74
CA LYS A 270 12.93 -6.17 11.41
C LYS A 270 12.89 -6.54 9.92
N VAL A 271 11.86 -6.11 9.19
CA VAL A 271 11.69 -6.36 7.75
C VAL A 271 12.23 -5.16 6.97
N LYS A 272 13.44 -5.31 6.45
CA LYS A 272 14.12 -4.30 5.63
C LYS A 272 13.50 -4.24 4.22
N PRO A 273 13.04 -3.06 3.75
CA PRO A 273 12.56 -2.91 2.38
C PRO A 273 13.67 -3.21 1.38
N VAL A 274 13.29 -3.81 0.26
CA VAL A 274 14.18 -4.24 -0.81
C VAL A 274 14.29 -3.13 -1.84
N VAL A 275 15.48 -2.58 -2.04
CA VAL A 275 15.75 -1.59 -3.08
C VAL A 275 16.57 -2.25 -4.18
N LEU A 276 15.98 -2.34 -5.38
CA LEU A 276 16.70 -2.78 -6.57
C LEU A 276 17.39 -1.58 -7.19
N VAL A 277 18.70 -1.68 -7.39
CA VAL A 277 19.54 -0.67 -8.04
C VAL A 277 20.00 -1.25 -9.38
N VAL A 278 19.72 -0.52 -10.46
CA VAL A 278 20.02 -0.94 -11.83
C VAL A 278 20.95 0.09 -12.47
N ASP A 279 22.21 -0.29 -12.66
CA ASP A 279 23.27 0.53 -13.24
C ASP A 279 24.35 -0.39 -13.82
N ASP A 280 24.88 -0.09 -15.00
CA ASP A 280 25.95 -0.90 -15.61
C ASP A 280 27.34 -0.59 -15.07
N ASP A 281 27.48 0.52 -14.32
CA ASP A 281 28.72 0.93 -13.68
C ASP A 281 28.80 0.42 -12.23
N ASP A 282 29.70 -0.55 -11.99
CA ASP A 282 30.02 -1.07 -10.65
C ASP A 282 30.45 0.03 -9.65
N PHE A 283 31.00 1.15 -10.13
CA PHE A 283 31.32 2.28 -9.28
C PHE A 283 30.06 2.95 -8.71
N GLN A 284 28.99 3.05 -9.51
CA GLN A 284 27.69 3.57 -9.04
C GLN A 284 27.07 2.64 -8.01
N HIS A 285 27.15 1.32 -8.22
CA HIS A 285 26.73 0.35 -7.21
C HIS A 285 27.43 0.57 -5.87
N LYS A 286 28.75 0.79 -5.87
CA LYS A 286 29.51 1.07 -4.64
C LYS A 286 29.12 2.39 -3.98
N ILE A 287 28.88 3.45 -4.77
CA ILE A 287 28.42 4.74 -4.26
C ILE A 287 27.05 4.58 -3.58
N ILE A 288 26.08 3.98 -4.27
CA ILE A 288 24.73 3.78 -3.75
C ILE A 288 24.75 2.85 -2.53
N ALA A 289 25.57 1.80 -2.54
CA ALA A 289 25.80 0.94 -1.37
C ALA A 289 26.38 1.73 -0.20
N THR A 290 27.27 2.69 -0.42
CA THR A 290 27.83 3.51 0.66
C THR A 290 26.82 4.51 1.21
N ILE A 291 25.99 5.10 0.35
CA ILE A 291 24.96 6.07 0.74
C ILE A 291 23.81 5.38 1.49
N LEU A 292 23.31 4.26 0.97
CA LEU A 292 22.12 3.56 1.47
C LEU A 292 22.43 2.36 2.38
N GLY A 293 23.65 1.81 2.36
CA GLY A 293 24.00 0.58 3.07
C GLY A 293 24.05 0.71 4.60
N ASN A 294 24.22 1.93 5.13
CA ASN A 294 24.09 2.20 6.56
C ASN A 294 22.62 2.33 7.01
N GLN A 295 21.65 2.15 6.11
CA GLN A 295 20.23 2.31 6.39
C GLN A 295 19.47 0.99 6.47
N SER A 296 18.20 1.06 6.84
CA SER A 296 17.29 -0.06 7.07
C SER A 296 16.83 -0.79 5.80
N TYR A 297 17.61 -0.77 4.70
CA TYR A 297 17.25 -1.37 3.41
C TYR A 297 18.09 -2.62 3.11
N ARG A 298 17.52 -3.52 2.29
CA ARG A 298 18.25 -4.59 1.61
C ARG A 298 18.47 -4.16 0.16
N LEU A 299 19.73 -3.96 -0.22
CA LEU A 299 20.07 -3.58 -1.58
C LEU A 299 20.25 -4.83 -2.46
N VAL A 300 19.66 -4.81 -3.64
CA VAL A 300 19.88 -5.77 -4.72
C VAL A 300 20.40 -4.99 -5.91
N PHE A 301 21.40 -5.53 -6.60
CA PHE A 301 22.02 -4.86 -7.75
C PHE A 301 21.73 -5.63 -9.03
N ALA A 302 21.58 -4.91 -10.14
CA ALA A 302 21.47 -5.45 -11.48
C ALA A 302 22.25 -4.54 -12.46
N THR A 303 22.93 -5.15 -13.42
CA THR A 303 23.86 -4.47 -14.35
C THR A 303 23.26 -4.21 -15.72
N SER A 304 22.01 -4.62 -15.95
CA SER A 304 21.33 -4.54 -17.25
C SER A 304 19.82 -4.51 -17.07
N GLY A 305 19.09 -4.06 -18.10
CA GLY A 305 17.64 -4.07 -18.09
C GLY A 305 17.10 -5.50 -18.07
N ALA A 306 17.75 -6.44 -18.75
CA ALA A 306 17.38 -7.86 -18.70
C ALA A 306 17.55 -8.47 -17.30
N GLU A 307 18.66 -8.19 -16.62
CA GLU A 307 18.88 -8.61 -15.24
C GLU A 307 17.87 -7.96 -14.30
N ALA A 308 17.58 -6.67 -14.48
CA ALA A 308 16.56 -5.97 -13.71
C ALA A 308 15.18 -6.65 -13.84
N LEU A 309 14.75 -6.98 -15.06
CA LEU A 309 13.48 -7.69 -15.32
C LEU A 309 13.44 -9.09 -14.68
N SER A 310 14.59 -9.77 -14.55
CA SER A 310 14.71 -11.04 -13.83
C SER A 310 14.62 -10.82 -12.32
N SER A 311 15.37 -9.85 -11.80
CA SER A 311 15.47 -9.53 -10.37
C SER A 311 14.16 -9.03 -9.79
N VAL A 312 13.41 -8.18 -10.51
CA VAL A 312 12.10 -7.71 -10.03
C VAL A 312 11.10 -8.84 -9.80
N ARG A 313 11.19 -9.94 -10.58
CA ARG A 313 10.32 -11.11 -10.43
C ARG A 313 10.71 -11.97 -9.22
N LYS A 314 12.01 -12.09 -8.95
CA LYS A 314 12.55 -12.94 -7.87
C LYS A 314 12.50 -12.24 -6.52
N GLU A 315 12.94 -10.98 -6.48
CA GLU A 315 13.23 -10.24 -5.25
C GLU A 315 12.07 -9.39 -4.77
N ARG A 316 11.09 -9.10 -5.65
CA ARG A 316 9.91 -8.25 -5.38
C ARG A 316 10.29 -6.95 -4.67
N PRO A 317 11.05 -6.06 -5.34
CA PRO A 317 11.56 -4.84 -4.73
C PRO A 317 10.44 -3.87 -4.34
N ASP A 318 10.62 -3.17 -3.24
CA ASP A 318 9.77 -2.08 -2.77
C ASP A 318 10.08 -0.75 -3.45
N LEU A 319 11.27 -0.61 -4.04
CA LEU A 319 11.72 0.54 -4.81
C LEU A 319 12.74 0.10 -5.86
N ILE A 320 12.65 0.70 -7.06
CA ILE A 320 13.62 0.50 -8.12
C ILE A 320 14.31 1.83 -8.41
N LEU A 321 15.64 1.84 -8.34
CA LEU A 321 16.51 2.90 -8.83
C LEU A 321 17.04 2.45 -10.19
N MET A 322 16.65 3.14 -11.26
CA MET A 322 16.91 2.69 -12.63
C MET A 322 17.73 3.73 -13.38
N ASP A 323 18.94 3.39 -13.84
CA ASP A 323 19.62 4.24 -14.83
C ASP A 323 18.82 4.27 -16.13
N VAL A 324 18.72 5.45 -16.74
CA VAL A 324 18.16 5.61 -18.10
C VAL A 324 19.08 4.96 -19.13
N MET A 325 20.38 5.14 -19.01
CA MET A 325 21.33 4.60 -19.99
C MET A 325 21.82 3.24 -19.51
N LEU A 326 21.42 2.17 -20.19
CA LEU A 326 21.87 0.80 -19.92
C LEU A 326 22.39 0.17 -21.23
N PRO A 327 23.30 -0.81 -21.15
CA PRO A 327 24.02 -1.32 -22.32
C PRO A 327 23.16 -2.20 -23.25
N ASP A 328 22.13 -2.87 -22.72
CA ASP A 328 21.30 -3.84 -23.45
C ASP A 328 19.95 -3.27 -23.91
N MET A 329 19.27 -2.53 -23.03
CA MET A 329 18.00 -1.87 -23.32
C MET A 329 17.90 -0.58 -22.51
N ASP A 330 17.39 0.50 -23.11
CA ASP A 330 17.16 1.78 -22.41
C ASP A 330 16.36 1.55 -21.11
N GLY A 331 16.79 2.14 -19.99
CA GLY A 331 16.10 2.03 -18.71
C GLY A 331 14.67 2.56 -18.75
N LEU A 332 14.37 3.52 -19.65
CA LEU A 332 13.01 3.96 -19.92
C LEU A 332 12.14 2.86 -20.55
N GLU A 333 12.72 2.06 -21.43
CA GLU A 333 12.05 0.88 -22.01
C GLU A 333 11.88 -0.21 -20.96
N THR A 334 12.88 -0.40 -20.09
CA THR A 334 12.77 -1.28 -18.91
C THR A 334 11.63 -0.85 -17.99
N LEU A 335 11.50 0.45 -17.71
CA LEU A 335 10.38 1.01 -16.93
C LEU A 335 9.03 0.72 -17.60
N LYS A 336 8.89 0.95 -18.91
CA LYS A 336 7.65 0.65 -19.65
C LYS A 336 7.29 -0.82 -19.51
N ARG A 337 8.26 -1.73 -19.61
CA ARG A 337 8.06 -3.17 -19.40
C ARG A 337 7.67 -3.53 -17.97
N ILE A 338 8.29 -2.90 -16.97
CA ILE A 338 7.91 -3.06 -15.56
C ILE A 338 6.46 -2.58 -15.33
N ARG A 339 6.04 -1.48 -15.96
CA ARG A 339 4.67 -0.95 -15.84
C ARG A 339 3.62 -1.84 -16.52
N LEU A 340 4.01 -2.63 -17.51
CA LEU A 340 3.16 -3.67 -18.09
C LEU A 340 3.01 -4.91 -17.19
N MET A 341 3.78 -5.02 -16.09
CA MET A 341 3.65 -6.09 -15.11
C MET A 341 2.72 -5.64 -13.98
N PRO A 342 1.48 -6.19 -13.87
CA PRO A 342 0.49 -5.75 -12.88
C PRO A 342 1.00 -5.79 -11.43
N GLN A 343 1.82 -6.81 -11.12
CA GLN A 343 2.42 -7.02 -9.80
C GLN A 343 3.50 -5.99 -9.43
N LEU A 344 4.03 -5.23 -10.40
CA LEU A 344 5.00 -4.16 -10.18
C LEU A 344 4.43 -2.78 -10.53
N ALA A 345 3.15 -2.70 -10.93
CA ALA A 345 2.51 -1.46 -11.35
C ALA A 345 2.56 -0.38 -10.24
N ARG A 346 2.51 -0.80 -8.97
CA ARG A 346 2.57 0.08 -7.80
C ARG A 346 3.98 0.29 -7.27
N VAL A 347 4.97 -0.48 -7.71
CA VAL A 347 6.35 -0.32 -7.24
C VAL A 347 6.90 1.00 -7.78
N PRO A 348 7.30 1.94 -6.91
CA PRO A 348 7.89 3.19 -7.36
C PRO A 348 9.20 2.92 -8.11
N VAL A 349 9.35 3.57 -9.25
CA VAL A 349 10.61 3.55 -10.03
C VAL A 349 11.13 4.97 -10.07
N MET A 350 12.33 5.19 -9.54
CA MET A 350 13.06 6.44 -9.67
C MET A 350 14.06 6.30 -10.80
N MET A 351 13.92 7.15 -11.82
CA MET A 351 14.90 7.20 -12.90
C MET A 351 16.11 8.02 -12.45
N ILE A 352 17.30 7.49 -12.72
CA ILE A 352 18.58 8.15 -12.48
C ILE A 352 19.24 8.36 -13.85
N SER A 353 19.80 9.53 -14.11
CA SER A 353 20.50 9.76 -15.38
C SER A 353 21.60 10.80 -15.26
N ALA A 354 22.63 10.69 -16.09
CA ALA A 354 23.57 11.80 -16.33
C ALA A 354 22.94 12.96 -17.12
N LYS A 355 21.84 12.71 -17.85
CA LYS A 355 21.13 13.74 -18.62
C LYS A 355 20.05 14.41 -17.79
N SER A 356 19.90 15.72 -17.96
CA SER A 356 18.90 16.54 -17.25
C SER A 356 17.96 17.29 -18.19
N GLU A 357 17.88 16.87 -19.45
CA GLU A 357 17.03 17.50 -20.45
C GLU A 357 15.56 17.42 -20.03
N ARG A 358 14.86 18.55 -20.08
CA ARG A 358 13.45 18.64 -19.63
C ARG A 358 12.55 17.65 -20.38
N ALA A 359 12.80 17.42 -21.67
CA ALA A 359 12.05 16.47 -22.48
C ALA A 359 12.15 15.04 -21.92
N LEU A 360 13.36 14.59 -21.60
CA LEU A 360 13.63 13.27 -21.04
C LEU A 360 12.95 13.10 -19.67
N VAL A 361 13.09 14.07 -18.77
CA VAL A 361 12.45 14.03 -17.44
C VAL A 361 10.93 13.88 -17.57
N MET A 362 10.32 14.67 -18.46
CA MET A 362 8.88 14.60 -18.71
C MET A 362 8.46 13.27 -19.32
N GLU A 363 9.27 12.67 -20.19
CA GLU A 363 9.00 11.37 -20.78
C GLU A 363 9.06 10.24 -19.75
N CYS A 364 10.05 10.25 -18.87
CA CYS A 364 10.16 9.30 -17.76
C CYS A 364 8.93 9.35 -16.85
N LEU A 365 8.52 10.55 -16.43
CA LEU A 365 7.34 10.73 -15.56
C LEU A 365 6.05 10.29 -16.26
N LYS A 366 5.86 10.65 -17.54
CA LYS A 366 4.70 10.20 -18.34
C LYS A 366 4.65 8.68 -18.52
N SER A 367 5.82 8.03 -18.55
CA SER A 367 5.94 6.57 -18.65
C SER A 367 5.75 5.85 -17.31
N GLY A 368 5.43 6.58 -16.23
CA GLY A 368 5.09 6.02 -14.93
C GLY A 368 6.25 5.99 -13.92
N ALA A 369 7.33 6.75 -14.15
CA ALA A 369 8.34 6.96 -13.12
C ALA A 369 7.74 7.75 -11.95
N ALA A 370 8.06 7.34 -10.72
CA ALA A 370 7.61 8.02 -9.51
C ALA A 370 8.43 9.28 -9.23
N ASP A 371 9.70 9.29 -9.62
CA ASP A 371 10.59 10.44 -9.45
C ASP A 371 11.78 10.35 -10.44
N PHE A 372 12.57 11.42 -10.51
CA PHE A 372 13.77 11.53 -11.33
C PHE A 372 14.93 12.14 -10.51
N ALA A 373 16.16 11.68 -10.77
CA ALA A 373 17.38 12.23 -10.19
C ALA A 373 18.50 12.34 -11.24
N VAL A 374 19.25 13.44 -11.20
CA VAL A 374 20.38 13.70 -12.10
C VAL A 374 21.68 13.34 -11.39
N LYS A 375 22.56 12.58 -12.05
CA LYS A 375 23.93 12.27 -11.59
C LYS A 375 24.83 13.53 -11.76
N PRO A 376 25.73 13.83 -10.82
CA PRO A 376 25.97 13.13 -9.55
C PRO A 376 24.88 13.45 -8.51
N ILE A 377 24.40 12.41 -7.82
CA ILE A 377 23.35 12.56 -6.82
C ILE A 377 23.98 12.87 -5.45
N ASP A 378 23.51 13.93 -4.83
CA ASP A 378 23.85 14.27 -3.45
C ASP A 378 23.28 13.26 -2.44
N ARG A 379 24.07 12.95 -1.39
CA ARG A 379 23.72 11.94 -0.38
C ARG A 379 22.38 12.23 0.30
N ASP A 380 22.16 13.47 0.73
CA ASP A 380 20.96 13.83 1.49
C ASP A 380 19.73 13.88 0.56
N LYS A 381 19.93 14.31 -0.69
CA LYS A 381 18.88 14.22 -1.72
C LYS A 381 18.48 12.79 -2.06
N LEU A 382 19.44 11.86 -2.20
CA LEU A 382 19.12 10.46 -2.47
C LEU A 382 18.35 9.85 -1.30
N ASN A 383 18.82 10.06 -0.07
CA ASN A 383 18.20 9.53 1.15
C ASN A 383 16.77 10.02 1.33
N SER A 384 16.53 11.32 1.16
CA SER A 384 15.19 11.90 1.30
C SER A 384 14.21 11.36 0.25
N LYS A 385 14.63 11.25 -1.02
CA LYS A 385 13.80 10.69 -2.08
C LYS A 385 13.53 9.19 -1.87
N VAL A 386 14.55 8.41 -1.52
CA VAL A 386 14.41 6.96 -1.26
C VAL A 386 13.48 6.72 -0.09
N SER A 387 13.68 7.41 1.05
CA SER A 387 12.82 7.27 2.24
C SER A 387 11.36 7.61 1.94
N ARG A 388 11.10 8.63 1.13
CA ARG A 388 9.74 9.01 0.74
C ARG A 388 9.08 7.92 -0.10
N LEU A 389 9.80 7.35 -1.06
CA LEU A 389 9.25 6.37 -2.00
C LEU A 389 9.14 4.96 -1.39
N SER A 390 10.11 4.53 -0.57
CA SER A 390 10.14 3.18 0.02
C SER A 390 9.10 2.98 1.13
N ILE A 391 8.69 4.05 1.82
CA ILE A 391 7.66 4.03 2.87
C ILE A 391 6.27 4.33 2.26
N GLY A 392 6.22 4.71 0.98
CA GLY A 392 5.01 5.06 0.22
C GLY A 392 4.30 6.31 0.75
N LEU A 393 5.06 7.29 1.25
CA LEU A 393 4.54 8.63 1.48
C LEU A 393 4.15 9.20 0.11
N GLU A 394 2.89 9.03 -0.29
CA GLU A 394 2.30 9.83 -1.35
C GLU A 394 2.37 11.29 -0.90
N ALA A 395 3.36 12.00 -1.41
CA ALA A 395 3.46 13.43 -1.31
C ALA A 395 2.26 14.07 -2.01
N LYS A 396 1.18 14.29 -1.26
CA LYS A 396 0.08 15.18 -1.64
C LYS A 396 -0.22 16.25 -0.58
N ALA A 397 0.74 16.54 0.29
CA ALA A 397 0.66 17.65 1.25
C ALA A 397 2.00 18.39 1.33
N LEU A 398 2.44 18.98 0.21
CA LEU A 398 3.41 20.08 0.16
C LEU A 398 3.25 20.77 -1.19
N GLY A 399 2.14 21.49 -1.28
CA GLY A 399 1.76 22.37 -2.36
C GLY A 399 0.88 23.47 -1.80
N THR A 400 1.51 24.36 -1.02
CA THR A 400 1.37 25.82 -1.18
C THR A 400 -0.08 26.34 -1.14
N GLN A 401 -0.61 26.78 0.01
CA GLN A 401 -0.30 28.10 0.59
C GLN A 401 0.45 29.03 -0.37
N ALA A 402 -0.25 29.49 -1.40
CA ALA A 402 -0.03 30.80 -2.02
C ALA A 402 -1.37 31.26 -2.61
N ASN A 403 -2.22 31.82 -1.74
CA ASN A 403 -2.84 33.13 -1.92
C ASN A 403 -3.53 33.54 -0.63
#